data_AF-A0A967K7S0-F1
#
_entry.id   AF-A0A967K7S0-F1
#
_cell.length_a   1.000
_cell.length_b   1.000
_cell.length_c   1.000
_cell.angle_alpha   90.00
_cell.angle_beta   90.00
_cell.angle_gamma   90.00
#
_symmetry.space_group_name_H-M   'P 1'
#
loop_
_entity.id
_entity.type
_entity.pdbx_description
1 polymer ?
#
loop_
_entity_poly.entity_id
_entity_poly.type
_entity_poly.pdbx_seq_one_letter_code
_entity_poly.pdbx_strand_id
1 'polypeptide(L)' 'HILQLKNYQPIDLPVYDFKTHSRTSKSIPIQPCPVIIVEGILIFAEPDLRDLFDVKIYVDTDPDIRFIRRLRRY' A
#
# COMPACT_ATOMS: atom_id res chain seq x y z
N HIS A 1 -0.63 -12.24 -3.00
CA HIS A 1 -0.70 -11.06 -3.89
C HIS A 1 0.67 -10.61 -4.39
N ILE A 2 1.57 -10.06 -3.55
CA ILE A 2 2.87 -9.51 -4.05
C ILE A 2 3.73 -10.56 -4.76
N LEU A 3 3.90 -11.75 -4.15
CA LEU A 3 4.63 -12.85 -4.79
C LEU A 3 4.03 -13.27 -6.15
N GLN A 4 2.70 -13.28 -6.28
CA GLN A 4 2.01 -13.59 -7.54
C GLN A 4 2.34 -12.53 -8.60
N LEU A 5 2.24 -11.25 -8.24
CA LEU A 5 2.58 -10.16 -9.14
C LEU A 5 4.07 -10.20 -9.57
N LYS A 6 5.00 -10.52 -8.64
CA LYS A 6 6.42 -10.73 -8.98
C LYS A 6 6.62 -11.92 -9.94
N ASN A 7 5.76 -12.93 -9.86
CA ASN A 7 5.76 -14.08 -10.76
C ASN A 7 4.95 -13.85 -12.05
N TYR A 8 4.63 -12.59 -12.38
CA TYR A 8 3.82 -12.22 -13.54
C TYR A 8 2.43 -12.91 -13.57
N GLN A 9 1.83 -13.10 -12.41
CA GLN A 9 0.47 -13.60 -12.26
C GLN A 9 -0.48 -12.47 -11.84
N PRO A 10 -1.67 -12.37 -12.46
CA PRO A 10 -2.67 -11.39 -12.06
C PRO A 10 -3.23 -11.70 -10.67
N ILE A 11 -3.77 -10.68 -10.00
CA ILE A 11 -4.41 -10.80 -8.69
C ILE A 11 -5.75 -10.07 -8.67
N ASP A 12 -6.61 -10.44 -7.72
CA ASP A 12 -7.82 -9.71 -7.38
C ASP A 12 -7.58 -8.89 -6.10
N LEU A 13 -7.34 -7.59 -6.26
CA LEU A 13 -7.05 -6.70 -5.14
C LEU A 13 -8.36 -6.34 -4.41
N PRO A 14 -8.50 -6.66 -3.10
CA PRO A 14 -9.71 -6.32 -2.36
C PRO A 14 -9.86 -4.81 -2.19
N VAL A 15 -11.08 -4.30 -2.37
CA VAL A 15 -11.39 -2.87 -2.21
C VAL A 15 -11.72 -2.58 -0.74
N TYR A 16 -11.05 -1.59 -0.16
CA TYR A 16 -11.35 -1.06 1.17
C TYR A 16 -12.28 0.16 1.08
N ASP A 17 -13.33 0.17 1.89
CA ASP A 17 -14.24 1.31 2.01
C ASP A 17 -13.87 2.17 3.23
N PHE A 18 -13.37 3.37 2.94
CA PHE A 18 -12.98 4.35 3.95
C PHE A 18 -14.16 4.95 4.72
N LYS A 19 -15.41 4.87 4.20
CA LYS A 19 -16.59 5.34 4.93
C LYS A 19 -16.95 4.38 6.07
N THR A 20 -16.97 3.09 5.76
CA THR A 20 -17.34 2.02 6.72
C THR A 20 -16.15 1.42 7.44
N HIS A 21 -14.93 1.85 7.13
CA HIS A 21 -13.68 1.35 7.70
C HIS A 21 -13.54 -0.18 7.55
N SER A 22 -14.04 -0.73 6.45
CA SER A 22 -14.13 -2.18 6.26
C SER A 22 -13.73 -2.61 4.85
N ARG A 23 -13.35 -3.89 4.71
CA ARG A 23 -13.11 -4.51 3.40
C ARG A 23 -14.46 -4.83 2.76
N THR A 24 -14.62 -4.41 1.51
CA THR A 24 -15.81 -4.74 0.72
C THR A 24 -15.70 -6.16 0.14
N SER A 25 -16.82 -6.70 -0.37
CA SER A 25 -16.82 -7.94 -1.15
C SER A 25 -16.30 -7.77 -2.59
N LYS A 26 -15.94 -6.55 -2.99
CA LYS A 26 -15.46 -6.25 -4.34
C LYS A 26 -13.94 -6.37 -4.41
N SER A 27 -13.47 -6.85 -5.55
CA SER A 27 -12.07 -6.82 -5.94
C SER A 27 -11.89 -6.08 -7.26
N ILE A 28 -10.66 -5.62 -7.49
CA ILE A 28 -10.23 -5.04 -8.76
C ILE A 28 -9.15 -5.97 -9.32
N PRO A 29 -9.28 -6.45 -10.57
CA PRO A 29 -8.24 -7.25 -11.19
C PRO A 29 -7.03 -6.36 -11.49
N ILE A 30 -5.86 -6.79 -11.02
CA ILE A 30 -4.59 -6.12 -11.26
C ILE A 30 -3.71 -7.02 -12.11
N GLN A 31 -3.28 -6.51 -13.26
CA GLN A 31 -2.29 -7.16 -14.09
C GLN A 31 -0.88 -6.92 -13.53
N PRO A 32 0.04 -7.87 -13.67
CA PRO A 32 1.43 -7.68 -13.29
C PRO A 32 2.09 -6.62 -14.17
N CYS A 33 2.96 -5.80 -13.57
CA CYS A 33 3.73 -4.77 -14.25
C CYS A 33 5.22 -4.91 -13.89
N PRO A 34 6.16 -4.49 -14.76
CA PRO A 34 7.58 -4.51 -14.45
C PRO A 34 7.97 -3.70 -13.20
N VAL A 35 7.18 -2.66 -12.89
CA VAL A 35 7.34 -1.84 -11.67
C VAL A 35 6.02 -1.85 -10.92
N ILE A 36 6.09 -2.16 -9.62
CA ILE A 36 4.94 -2.20 -8.71
C ILE A 36 5.26 -1.30 -7.52
N ILE A 37 4.39 -0.33 -7.27
CA ILE A 37 4.49 0.54 -6.10
C ILE A 37 3.53 0.02 -5.06
N VAL A 38 4.06 -0.31 -3.88
CA VAL A 38 3.27 -0.72 -2.72
C VAL A 38 3.36 0.39 -1.68
N GLU A 39 2.22 0.98 -1.34
CA GLU A 39 2.11 2.03 -0.34
C GLU A 39 1.29 1.57 0.87
N GLY A 40 1.56 2.16 2.02
CA GLY A 40 0.80 1.92 3.25
C GLY A 40 1.62 2.20 4.50
N ILE A 41 0.93 2.32 5.63
CA ILE A 41 1.54 2.68 6.92
C ILE A 41 2.28 1.52 7.61
N LEU A 42 2.05 0.27 7.19
CA LEU A 42 2.61 -0.94 7.82
C LEU A 42 3.38 -1.85 6.86
N ILE A 43 3.68 -1.38 5.65
CA ILE A 43 4.29 -2.22 4.60
C ILE A 43 5.68 -2.76 4.96
N PHE A 44 6.36 -2.14 5.92
CA PHE A 44 7.65 -2.61 6.44
C PHE A 44 7.57 -3.22 7.84
N ALA A 45 6.38 -3.43 8.41
CA ALA A 45 6.23 -4.00 9.75
C ALA A 45 6.67 -5.47 9.80
N GLU A 46 6.28 -6.25 8.78
CA GLU A 46 6.60 -7.68 8.67
C GLU A 46 7.94 -7.89 7.94
N PRO A 47 8.92 -8.61 8.53
CA PRO A 47 10.22 -8.88 7.90
C PRO A 47 10.08 -9.58 6.54
N ASP A 48 9.27 -10.64 6.46
CA ASP A 48 9.08 -11.42 5.24
C ASP A 48 8.55 -10.57 4.08
N LEU A 49 7.65 -9.62 4.37
CA LEU A 49 7.15 -8.67 3.38
C LEU A 49 8.24 -7.68 2.97
N ARG A 50 9.03 -7.20 3.93
CA ARG A 50 10.11 -6.24 3.70
C ARG A 50 11.17 -6.82 2.77
N ASP A 51 11.45 -8.11 2.85
CA ASP A 51 12.45 -8.79 2.02
C ASP A 51 12.00 -8.97 0.57
N LEU A 52 10.72 -8.75 0.26
CA LEU A 52 10.21 -8.79 -1.11
C LEU A 52 10.49 -7.51 -1.91
N PHE A 53 10.81 -6.39 -1.25
CA PHE A 53 10.98 -5.08 -1.90
C PHE A 53 12.42 -4.81 -2.32
N ASP A 54 12.60 -4.44 -3.58
CA ASP A 54 13.90 -4.07 -4.16
C ASP A 54 14.33 -2.65 -3.74
N VAL A 55 13.37 -1.73 -3.59
CA VAL A 55 13.59 -0.35 -3.14
C VAL A 55 12.61 -0.01 -2.00
N LYS A 56 13.13 0.59 -0.92
CA LYS A 56 12.37 0.92 0.28
C LYS A 56 12.45 2.42 0.53
N ILE A 57 11.31 3.09 0.53
CA ILE A 57 11.22 4.54 0.79
C ILE A 57 10.38 4.73 2.04
N TYR A 58 10.93 5.43 3.03
CA TYR A 58 10.22 5.84 4.23
C TYR A 58 10.19 7.36 4.30
N VAL A 59 8.99 7.93 4.44
CA VAL A 59 8.82 9.38 4.59
C VAL A 59 8.62 9.67 6.08
N ASP A 60 9.69 10.06 6.75
CA ASP A 60 9.60 10.60 8.10
C ASP A 60 9.24 12.09 8.04
N THR A 61 8.35 12.53 8.91
CA THR A 61 7.95 13.93 9.00
C THR A 61 7.48 14.21 10.41
N ASP A 62 7.95 15.34 10.96
CA ASP A 62 7.58 15.80 12.29
C ASP A 62 6.03 15.83 12.49
N PRO A 63 5.51 15.33 13.63
CA PRO A 63 4.09 15.40 13.97
C PRO A 63 3.45 16.78 13.74
N ASP A 64 4.13 17.87 14.07
CA ASP A 64 3.60 19.23 13.96
C ASP A 64 3.45 19.64 12.49
N ILE A 65 4.43 19.28 11.65
CA ILE A 65 4.35 19.51 10.20
C ILE A 65 3.22 18.68 9.60
N ARG A 66 3.07 17.41 9.99
CA ARG A 66 1.98 16.56 9.52
C ARG A 66 0.62 17.13 9.92
N PHE A 67 0.49 17.60 11.16
CA PHE A 67 -0.73 18.21 11.68
C PHE A 67 -1.10 19.49 10.90
N ILE A 68 -0.15 20.42 10.73
CA ILE A 68 -0.36 21.66 9.96
C ILE A 68 -0.72 21.35 8.50
N ARG A 69 -0.03 20.41 7.85
CA ARG A 69 -0.35 19.99 6.47
C ARG A 69 -1.74 19.38 6.37
N ARG A 70 -2.19 18.63 7.38
CA ARG A 70 -3.54 18.08 7.43
C ARG A 70 -4.58 19.20 7.58
N LEU A 71 -4.36 20.13 8.51
CA LEU A 71 -5.25 21.30 8.71
C LEU A 71 -5.39 22.18 7.46
N ARG A 72 -4.37 22.27 6.60
CA ARG A 72 -4.45 23.06 5.35
C ARG A 72 -5.14 22.35 4.19
N ARG A 73 -5.26 21.02 4.24
CA ARG A 73 -5.95 20.22 3.20
C ARG A 73 -7.45 20.12 3.42
N TYR A 74 -7.90 20.32 4.66
CA TYR A 74 -9.31 20.36 5.06
C TYR A 74 -9.73 21.81 5.28
#